data_AF-A0A6L4ZK82-F1
#
_entry.id   AF-A0A6L4ZK82-F1
#
_cell.length_a   1.000
_cell.length_b   1.000
_cell.length_c   1.000
_cell.angle_alpha   90.00
_cell.angle_beta   90.00
_cell.angle_gamma   90.00
#
_symmetry.space_group_name_H-M   'P 1'
#
loop_
_entity.id
_entity.type
_entity.pdbx_description
1 polymer ?
#
loop_
_entity_poly.entity_id
_entity_poly.type
_entity_poly.pdbx_seq_one_letter_code
_entity_poly.pdbx_strand_id
1 'polypeptide(L)' 'MPKILVTNDDGIDSEGIKALADSLSSLGEIIVVAPSTDMTAVSHSLTLHSPLRIEKRDEGRYAVTGTPTDC' A
#
# COMPACT_ATOMS: atom_id res chain seq x y z
N MET A 1 19.46 -0.51 -9.96
CA MET A 1 18.72 0.43 -9.10
C MET A 1 17.99 -0.37 -8.02
N PRO A 2 17.80 0.18 -6.82
CA PRO A 2 17.03 -0.49 -5.77
C PRO A 2 15.55 -0.59 -6.14
N LYS A 3 14.86 -1.57 -5.54
CA LYS A 3 13.40 -1.67 -5.51
C LYS A 3 12.92 -1.24 -4.14
N ILE A 4 11.93 -0.35 -4.09
CA ILE A 4 11.43 0.24 -2.84
C ILE A 4 9.93 -0.07 -2.74
N LEU A 5 9.54 -0.71 -1.64
CA LEU A 5 8.14 -0.94 -1.29
C LEU A 5 7.64 0.21 -0.40
N VAL A 6 6.50 0.79 -0.75
CA VAL A 6 5.83 1.85 0.00
C VAL A 6 4.43 1.36 0.40
N THR A 7 4.08 1.56 1.68
CA THR A 7 2.77 1.21 2.26
C THR A 7 2.34 2.27 3.27
N ASN A 8 1.07 2.27 3.68
CA ASN A 8 0.51 3.12 4.73
C ASN A 8 -0.76 2.47 5.34
N ASP A 9 -1.35 3.16 6.31
CA ASP A 9 -2.64 2.86 6.93
C ASP A 9 -3.81 3.74 6.45
N ASP A 10 -3.53 4.94 5.91
CA ASP A 10 -4.56 5.80 5.32
C ASP A 10 -5.17 5.26 4.00
N GLY A 11 -4.54 4.24 3.42
CA GLY A 11 -4.97 3.57 2.19
C GLY A 11 -4.30 4.08 0.90
N ILE A 12 -4.50 3.30 -0.17
CA ILE A 12 -3.83 3.44 -1.48
C ILE A 12 -4.11 4.76 -2.21
N ASP A 13 -5.25 5.38 -1.92
CA ASP A 13 -5.72 6.60 -2.58
C ASP A 13 -5.38 7.88 -1.81
N SER A 14 -4.70 7.77 -0.66
CA SER A 14 -4.30 8.93 0.14
C SER A 14 -3.26 9.79 -0.60
N GLU A 15 -3.30 11.10 -0.37
CA GLU A 15 -2.35 12.02 -1.02
C GLU A 15 -0.93 11.86 -0.48
N GLY A 16 -0.77 11.44 0.78
CA GLY A 16 0.53 11.26 1.42
C GLY A 16 1.37 10.16 0.78
N ILE A 17 0.76 9.00 0.49
CA ILE A 17 1.50 7.88 -0.13
C ILE A 17 1.88 8.16 -1.57
N LYS A 18 1.04 8.93 -2.31
CA LYS A 18 1.36 9.40 -3.66
C LYS A 18 2.58 10.34 -3.63
N ALA A 19 2.54 11.37 -2.78
CA ALA A 19 3.63 12.32 -2.65
C ALA A 19 4.96 11.64 -2.24
N LEU A 20 4.90 10.64 -1.36
CA LEU A 20 6.08 9.87 -0.97
C LEU A 20 6.63 9.04 -2.14
N ALA A 21 5.77 8.28 -2.83
CA ALA A 21 6.18 7.47 -3.98
C ALA A 21 6.83 8.33 -5.07
N ASP A 22 6.25 9.49 -5.39
CA ASP A 22 6.78 10.44 -6.37
C ASP A 22 8.16 10.96 -5.96
N SER A 23 8.35 11.31 -4.68
CA SER A 23 9.63 11.81 -4.17
C SER A 23 10.76 10.76 -4.20
N LEU A 24 10.41 9.47 -4.16
CA LEU A 24 11.35 8.35 -4.17
C LEU A 24 11.68 7.87 -5.59
N SER A 25 10.92 8.30 -6.61
CA SER A 25 11.03 7.82 -7.99
C SER A 25 12.42 7.95 -8.61
N SER A 26 13.22 8.95 -8.21
CA SER A 26 14.60 9.12 -8.67
C SER A 26 15.61 8.19 -7.99
N LEU A 27 15.22 7.52 -6.90
CA LEU A 27 16.09 6.66 -6.09
C LEU A 27 16.00 5.19 -6.52
N GLY A 28 14.90 4.77 -7.14
CA GLY A 28 14.72 3.38 -7.56
C GLY A 28 13.35 3.08 -8.18
N GLU A 29 13.11 1.80 -8.45
CA GLU A 29 11.81 1.29 -8.89
C GLU A 29 10.86 1.25 -7.68
N ILE A 30 9.74 1.96 -7.77
CA ILE A 30 8.77 2.08 -6.68
C ILE A 30 7.61 1.12 -6.90
N ILE A 31 7.29 0.36 -5.86
CA ILE A 31 6.08 -0.46 -5.78
C ILE A 31 5.28 0.03 -4.58
N VAL A 32 4.02 0.35 -4.78
CA VAL A 32 3.09 0.76 -3.72
C VAL A 32 2.09 -0.36 -3.49
N VAL A 33 2.02 -0.82 -2.25
CA VAL A 33 0.99 -1.78 -1.80
C VAL A 33 0.38 -1.21 -0.54
N ALA A 34 -0.93 -0.97 -0.54
CA ALA A 34 -1.61 -0.38 0.60
C ALA A 34 -3.07 -0.85 0.68
N PRO A 35 -3.73 -0.67 1.85
CA PRO A 35 -5.14 -1.00 2.00
C PRO A 35 -6.02 -0.26 0.98
N SER A 36 -7.07 -0.95 0.52
CA SER A 36 -8.07 -0.38 -0.40
C SER A 36 -8.93 0.73 0.21
N THR A 37 -8.95 0.84 1.54
CA THR A 37 -9.68 1.84 2.32
C THR A 37 -8.82 2.31 3.49
N ASP A 38 -9.22 3.40 4.13
CA ASP A 38 -8.62 3.83 5.39
C ASP A 38 -8.74 2.71 6.45
N MET A 39 -7.61 2.39 7.08
CA MET A 39 -7.46 1.38 8.11
C MET A 39 -6.86 1.99 9.39
N THR A 40 -6.92 3.31 9.57
CA THR A 40 -6.49 3.93 10.83
C THR A 40 -7.17 3.24 12.01
N ALA A 41 -6.36 2.94 13.03
CA ALA A 41 -6.75 2.22 14.25
C ALA A 41 -6.98 0.70 14.16
N VAL A 42 -6.65 0.00 13.06
CA VAL A 42 -6.72 -1.49 13.03
C VAL A 42 -5.56 -2.22 13.73
N SER A 43 -4.63 -1.51 14.38
CA SER A 43 -3.40 -2.07 14.97
C SER A 43 -2.59 -2.89 13.94
N HIS A 44 -1.68 -3.75 14.41
CA HIS A 44 -0.95 -4.73 13.59
C HIS A 44 -1.75 -6.04 13.44
N SER A 45 -3.05 -5.93 13.16
CA SER A 45 -3.89 -7.12 12.95
C SER A 45 -3.55 -7.80 11.62
N LEU A 46 -3.71 -9.11 11.56
CA LEU A 46 -3.49 -9.90 10.33
C LEU A 46 -4.83 -10.55 9.93
N THR A 47 -5.15 -10.54 8.64
CA THR A 47 -6.40 -11.13 8.17
C THR A 47 -6.27 -12.66 8.10
N LEU A 48 -6.87 -13.38 9.05
CA LEU A 48 -6.78 -14.85 9.13
C LEU A 48 -8.01 -15.61 8.61
N HIS A 49 -9.18 -14.97 8.65
CA HIS A 49 -10.47 -15.65 8.44
C HIS A 49 -11.23 -15.20 7.19
N SER A 50 -10.62 -14.34 6.38
CA SER A 50 -11.19 -13.85 5.13
C SER A 50 -10.12 -13.82 4.05
N PRO A 51 -10.46 -14.13 2.78
CA PRO A 51 -9.49 -14.07 1.70
C PRO A 51 -9.08 -12.62 1.42
N LEU A 52 -7.78 -12.41 1.25
CA LEU A 52 -7.24 -11.14 0.76
C LEU A 52 -7.43 -11.05 -0.76
N ARG A 53 -7.89 -9.89 -1.24
CA ARG A 53 -7.97 -9.57 -2.66
C ARG A 53 -6.99 -8.44 -2.96
N ILE A 54 -6.27 -8.58 -4.07
CA ILE A 54 -5.36 -7.57 -4.58
C ILE A 54 -5.95 -7.01 -5.87
N GLU A 55 -6.05 -5.69 -5.94
CA GLU A 55 -6.48 -4.97 -7.14
C GLU A 55 -5.35 -4.08 -7.64
N LYS A 56 -4.97 -4.23 -8.91
CA LYS A 56 -4.01 -3.32 -9.55
C LYS A 56 -4.70 -2.01 -9.89
N ARG A 57 -4.31 -0.91 -9.25
CA ARG A 57 -4.85 0.43 -9.52
C ARG A 57 -4.24 1.03 -10.78
N ASP A 58 -2.92 0.92 -10.91
CA ASP A 58 -2.14 1.36 -12.05
C ASP A 58 -0.78 0.62 -12.09
N GLU A 59 0.17 1.10 -12.89
CA GLU A 59 1.48 0.50 -12.97
C GLU A 59 2.28 0.74 -11.68
N GLY A 60 2.52 -0.34 -10.92
CA GLY A 60 3.27 -0.29 -9.68
C GLY A 60 2.44 -0.02 -8.43
N ARG A 61 1.12 0.24 -8.52
CA ARG A 61 0.25 0.42 -7.34
C ARG A 61 -0.82 -0.66 -7.21
N TYR A 62 -0.89 -1.25 -6.02
CA TYR A 62 -1.77 -2.36 -5.69
C TYR A 62 -2.55 -2.08 -4.40
N ALA A 63 -3.87 -2.24 -4.47
CA ALA A 63 -4.78 -2.10 -3.35
C ALA A 63 -5.09 -3.47 -2.76
N VAL A 64 -5.06 -3.61 -1.43
CA VAL A 64 -5.36 -4.88 -0.73
C VAL A 64 -6.62 -4.73 0.11
N THR A 65 -7.53 -5.70 0.08
CA THR A 65 -8.73 -5.73 0.96
C THR A 65 -8.40 -6.19 2.40
N GLY A 66 -7.24 -5.81 2.91
CA GLY A 66 -6.68 -6.22 4.19
C GLY A 66 -6.07 -5.05 4.95
N THR A 67 -5.40 -5.38 6.03
CA THR A 67 -4.73 -4.42 6.91
C THR A 67 -3.40 -3.96 6.32
N PRO A 68 -2.76 -2.91 6.88
CA PRO A 68 -1.41 -2.54 6.49
C PRO A 68 -0.38 -3.66 6.68
N THR A 69 -0.61 -4.57 7.63
CA THR A 69 0.29 -5.73 7.87
C THR A 69 0.12 -6.82 6.81
N ASP A 70 -1.02 -6.86 6.12
CA ASP A 70 -1.26 -7.76 5.00
C ASP A 70 -0.64 -7.27 3.67
N CYS A 71 -0.17 -6.01 3.61
CA CYS A 71 0.39 -5.34 2.44
C CYS A 71 1.92 -5.49 2.34
#